data_AF-A0A645A9A3-F1
#
_entry.id   AF-A0A645A9A3-F1
#
_cell.length_a   1.000
_cell.length_b   1.000
_cell.length_c   1.000
_cell.angle_alpha   90.00
_cell.angle_beta   90.00
_cell.angle_gamma   90.00
#
_symmetry.space_group_name_H-M   'P 1'
#
loop_
_entity.id
_entity.type
_entity.pdbx_description
1 polymer ?
#
loop_
_entity_poly.entity_id
_entity_poly.type
_entity_poly.pdbx_seq_one_letter_code
_entity_poly.pdbx_strand_id
1 'polypeptide(L)' 'MYTHPEEFSVRLLPLPDYLEGRFDLRFTLDTMDDFTLLQNLYADFKAINGGGVSELLQLVKQHPDYRAKMLENIAKNEK' A
#
# COMPACT_ATOMS: atom_id res chain seq x y z
N MET A 1 13.87 -4.02 22.65
CA MET A 1 13.43 -5.37 23.04
C MET A 1 12.06 -5.21 23.69
N TYR A 2 11.01 -5.83 23.15
CA TYR A 2 9.65 -5.69 23.70
C TYR A 2 9.55 -6.49 24.99
N THR A 3 9.04 -5.88 26.06
CA THR A 3 9.12 -6.42 27.43
C THR A 3 8.05 -7.45 27.78
N HIS A 4 7.02 -7.65 26.95
CA HIS A 4 5.89 -8.57 27.22
C HIS A 4 5.30 -9.20 25.94
N PRO A 5 6.06 -9.99 25.16
CA PRO A 5 5.57 -10.62 23.93
C PRO A 5 4.34 -11.53 24.13
N GLU A 6 4.19 -12.11 25.32
CA GLU A 6 3.06 -12.96 25.73
C GLU A 6 1.71 -12.23 25.84
N GLU A 7 1.72 -10.90 25.99
CA GLU A 7 0.49 -10.08 26.01
C GLU A 7 -0.09 -9.87 24.61
N PHE A 8 0.68 -10.14 23.55
CA PHE A 8 0.25 -9.94 22.17
C PHE A 8 -0.34 -11.22 21.59
N SER A 9 -1.65 -11.22 21.35
CA SER A 9 -2.29 -12.25 20.54
C SER A 9 -2.16 -11.91 19.06
N VAL A 10 -1.21 -12.54 18.37
CA VAL A 10 -1.00 -12.35 16.93
C VAL A 10 -1.82 -13.38 16.16
N ARG A 11 -2.71 -12.90 15.29
CA ARG A 11 -3.39 -13.72 14.28
C ARG A 11 -2.92 -13.29 12.90
N LEU A 12 -2.20 -14.18 12.22
CA LEU A 12 -1.84 -13.98 10.82
C LEU A 12 -3.06 -14.25 9.94
N LEU A 13 -3.31 -13.36 8.99
CA LEU A 13 -4.35 -13.54 7.97
C LEU A 13 -3.69 -14.07 6.69
N PRO A 14 -4.36 -14.99 5.95
CA PRO A 14 -3.87 -15.41 4.65
C PRO A 14 -3.80 -14.22 3.70
N LEU A 15 -2.79 -14.20 2.83
CA LEU A 15 -2.70 -13.21 1.76
C LEU A 15 -3.85 -13.45 0.78
N PRO A 16 -4.66 -12.44 0.42
CA PRO A 16 -5.68 -12.60 -0.60
C PRO A 16 -5.05 -12.88 -1.98
N ASP A 17 -5.59 -13.85 -2.71
CA ASP A 17 -5.06 -14.30 -4.01
C ASP A 17 -4.86 -13.16 -5.03
N TYR A 18 -5.70 -12.11 -4.97
CA TYR A 18 -5.60 -10.96 -5.87
C TYR A 18 -4.41 -10.03 -5.59
N LEU A 19 -3.70 -10.23 -4.48
CA LEU A 19 -2.43 -9.56 -4.16
C LEU A 19 -1.21 -10.41 -4.48
N GLU A 20 -1.37 -11.71 -4.68
CA GLU A 20 -0.26 -12.60 -4.97
C GLU A 20 0.39 -12.24 -6.31
N GLY A 21 1.73 -12.21 -6.34
CA GLY A 21 2.51 -11.88 -7.55
C GLY A 21 2.47 -10.40 -7.97
N ARG A 22 1.90 -9.50 -7.16
CA ARG A 22 1.89 -8.05 -7.43
C ARG A 22 3.18 -7.41 -6.92
N PHE A 23 4.04 -6.99 -7.86
CA PHE A 23 5.28 -6.25 -7.58
C PHE A 23 5.21 -4.79 -8.05
N ASP A 24 4.05 -4.36 -8.51
CA ASP A 24 3.79 -3.03 -9.09
C ASP A 24 3.13 -2.05 -8.12
N LEU A 25 2.99 -2.46 -6.85
CA LEU A 25 2.30 -1.70 -5.81
C LEU A 25 3.29 -1.34 -4.70
N ARG A 26 3.30 -0.06 -4.30
CA ARG A 26 4.13 0.43 -3.21
C ARG A 26 3.27 1.23 -2.23
N PHE A 27 3.00 0.61 -1.08
CA PHE A 27 2.26 1.20 0.04
C PHE A 27 3.12 1.32 1.30
N THR A 28 4.44 1.48 1.12
CA THR A 28 5.39 1.76 2.21
C THR A 28 5.69 3.26 2.26
N LEU A 29 6.19 3.75 3.39
CA LEU A 29 6.42 5.17 3.64
C LEU A 29 7.88 5.37 4.06
N ASP A 30 8.79 5.18 3.10
CA ASP A 30 10.24 5.23 3.34
C ASP A 30 10.87 6.54 2.85
N THR A 31 10.27 7.18 1.84
CA THR A 31 10.79 8.39 1.18
C THR A 31 9.77 9.53 1.17
N MET A 32 10.23 10.74 0.86
CA MET A 32 9.34 11.89 0.66
C MET A 32 8.40 11.68 -0.54
N ASP A 33 8.88 11.03 -1.60
CA ASP A 33 8.08 10.71 -2.77
C ASP A 33 6.93 9.75 -2.40
N ASP A 34 7.21 8.77 -1.53
CA ASP A 34 6.18 7.88 -0.99
C ASP A 34 5.14 8.67 -0.17
N PHE A 35 5.59 9.58 0.70
CA PHE A 35 4.69 10.40 1.50
C PHE A 35 3.76 11.24 0.64
N THR A 36 4.29 11.97 -0.35
CA THR A 36 3.47 12.79 -1.25
C THR A 36 2.52 11.94 -2.09
N LEU A 37 2.97 10.79 -2.58
CA LEU A 37 2.11 9.88 -3.34
C LEU A 37 0.96 9.34 -2.49
N LEU A 38 1.27 8.81 -1.30
CA LEU A 38 0.29 8.23 -0.39
C LEU A 38 -0.67 9.27 0.17
N GLN A 39 -0.23 10.51 0.38
CA GLN A 39 -1.10 11.62 0.78
C GLN A 39 -2.20 11.87 -0.26
N ASN A 40 -1.82 12.01 -1.54
CA ASN A 40 -2.77 12.25 -2.63
C ASN A 40 -3.71 11.05 -2.82
N LEU A 41 -3.14 9.85 -2.84
CA LEU A 41 -3.91 8.62 -2.97
C LEU A 41 -4.91 8.43 -1.82
N TYR A 42 -4.52 8.76 -0.58
CA TYR A 42 -5.44 8.70 0.56
C TYR A 42 -6.55 9.75 0.48
N ALA A 43 -6.25 10.96 -0.01
CA ALA A 43 -7.27 11.98 -0.22
C ALA A 43 -8.34 11.53 -1.23
N ASP A 44 -7.93 10.90 -2.32
CA ASP A 44 -8.83 10.31 -3.31
C ASP A 44 -9.60 9.11 -2.74
N PHE A 45 -8.90 8.24 -2.00
CA PHE A 45 -9.52 7.07 -1.37
C PHE A 45 -10.62 7.44 -0.39
N LYS A 46 -10.45 8.53 0.36
CA LYS A 46 -11.47 9.04 1.30
C LYS A 46 -12.79 9.41 0.60
N ALA A 47 -12.75 9.72 -0.70
CA ALA A 47 -13.95 10.01 -1.48
C ALA A 47 -14.74 8.74 -1.88
N ILE A 48 -14.17 7.55 -1.73
CA ILE A 48 -14.82 6.28 -2.04
C ILE A 48 -15.68 5.83 -0.85
N ASN A 49 -16.96 5.54 -1.10
CA ASN A 49 -17.84 4.89 -0.13
C ASN A 49 -17.60 3.38 -0.15
N GLY A 50 -17.10 2.85 0.95
CA GLY A 50 -16.59 1.48 1.04
C GLY A 50 -15.07 1.53 1.12
N GLY A 51 -14.54 1.02 2.24
CA GLY A 51 -13.11 0.90 2.47
C GLY A 51 -12.67 -0.55 2.32
N GLY A 52 -11.37 -0.76 2.19
CA GLY A 52 -10.81 -2.09 2.02
C GLY A 52 -9.64 -2.08 1.04
N VAL A 53 -8.96 -3.23 0.98
CA VAL A 53 -7.84 -3.42 0.06
C VAL A 53 -8.33 -3.47 -1.39
N SER A 54 -9.50 -4.06 -1.65
CA SER A 54 -10.06 -4.18 -3.00
C SER A 54 -10.35 -2.81 -3.64
N GLU A 55 -10.99 -1.90 -2.89
CA GLU A 55 -11.30 -0.54 -3.34
C GLU A 55 -10.03 0.28 -3.55
N LEU A 56 -9.03 0.08 -2.69
CA LEU A 56 -7.72 0.69 -2.82
C LEU A 56 -7.02 0.26 -4.12
N LEU A 57 -7.07 -1.04 -4.45
CA LEU A 57 -6.52 -1.55 -5.70
C LEU A 57 -7.27 -1.03 -6.93
N GLN A 58 -8.60 -0.90 -6.82
CA GLN A 58 -9.41 -0.33 -7.89
C GLN A 58 -9.08 1.14 -8.13
N LEU A 59 -8.86 1.93 -7.07
CA LEU A 59 -8.41 3.32 -7.17
C LEU A 59 -7.07 3.41 -7.91
N VAL A 60 -6.06 2.63 -7.52
CA VAL A 60 -4.76 2.61 -8.22
C VAL A 60 -4.90 2.19 -9.69
N LYS A 61 -5.82 1.26 -9.99
CA LYS A 61 -6.11 0.86 -11.37
C LYS A 61 -6.76 1.99 -12.18
N GLN A 62 -7.61 2.81 -11.57
CA GLN A 62 -8.29 3.95 -12.21
C GLN A 62 -7.37 5.17 -12.38
N HIS A 63 -6.31 5.28 -11.58
CA HIS A 63 -5.32 6.35 -11.60
C HIS A 63 -3.94 5.81 -12.04
N PRO A 64 -3.71 5.60 -13.36
CA PRO A 64 -2.46 5.02 -13.85
C PRO A 64 -1.21 5.82 -13.46
N ASP A 65 -1.35 7.13 -13.20
CA ASP A 65 -0.27 7.98 -12.70
C ASP A 65 0.25 7.55 -11.32
N TYR A 66 -0.64 7.07 -10.44
CA TYR A 66 -0.22 6.52 -9.14
C TYR A 66 0.59 5.25 -9.31
N ARG A 67 0.12 4.35 -10.18
CA ARG A 67 0.84 3.12 -10.49
C ARG A 67 2.21 3.40 -11.11
N ALA A 68 2.29 4.36 -12.04
CA ALA A 68 3.54 4.77 -12.66
C ALA A 68 4.54 5.30 -11.62
N LYS A 69 4.09 6.16 -10.71
CA LYS A 69 4.92 6.67 -9.61
C LYS A 69 5.35 5.57 -8.64
N MET A 70 4.47 4.61 -8.31
CA MET A 70 4.83 3.46 -7.49
C MET A 70 5.96 2.65 -8.12
N LEU A 71 5.84 2.33 -9.42
CA LEU A 71 6.89 1.61 -10.17
C LEU A 71 8.20 2.38 -10.21
N GLU A 72 8.15 3.69 -10.41
CA GLU A 72 9.34 4.54 -10.40
C GLU A 72 10.02 4.53 -9.02
N ASN A 73 9.23 4.62 -7.94
CA ASN A 73 9.75 4.55 -6.57
C ASN A 73 10.27 3.15 -6.22
N ILE A 74 9.68 2.08 -6.74
CA ILE A 74 10.19 0.72 -6.59
C ILE A 74 11.58 0.64 -7.25
N ALA A 75 11.69 1.01 -8.52
CA ALA A 75 12.95 0.95 -9.27
C ALA A 75 14.06 1.82 -8.63
N LYS A 76 13.71 3.00 -8.09
CA LYS A 76 14.67 3.87 -7.39
C LYS A 76 15.20 3.28 -6.08
N ASN A 77 14.43 2.40 -5.44
CA ASN A 77 14.74 1.81 -4.13
C ASN A 77 15.17 0.33 -4.21
N GLU A 78 15.15 -0.28 -5.39
CA GLU A 78 15.84 -1.53 -5.67
C GLU A 78 17.36 -1.27 -5.58
N LYS A 79 18.00 -1.93 -4.61
CA LYS A 79 19.45 -1.85 -4.36
C LYS A 79 20.21 -2.89 -5.17
#